data_AF-A0A1I4WAT6-F1
#
_entry.id   AF-A0A1I4WAT6-F1
#
_cell.length_a   1.000
_cell.length_b   1.000
_cell.length_c   1.000
_cell.angle_alpha   90.00
_cell.angle_beta   90.00
_cell.angle_gamma   90.00
#
_symmetry.space_group_name_H-M   'P 1'
#
loop_
_entity.id
_entity.type
_entity.pdbx_description
1 polymer ?
#
loop_
_entity_poly.entity_id
_entity_poly.type
_entity_poly.pdbx_seq_one_letter_code
_entity_poly.pdbx_strand_id
1 'polypeptide(L)'
;MLVSPWGRSVDALIIPRSYQETLEFEYGSVNSALNGVDPEWRERDLVVLSSHLVASDCAKMIDLAHSAGFDAVVAPVVLGRKEISKYNSCLVLPWDERLTICNDKTDEPEGQLLALGHDLWSWVAALLEGR
;
A
#
# COMPACT_ATOMS: atom_id res chain seq x y z
N MET A 1 -5.68 -10.50 12.09
CA MET A 1 -7.00 -10.09 11.56
C MET A 1 -7.20 -8.62 11.87
N LEU A 2 -7.38 -7.79 10.85
CA LEU A 2 -7.70 -6.37 11.03
C LEU A 2 -9.21 -6.21 11.18
N VAL A 3 -9.66 -5.19 11.91
CA VAL A 3 -11.09 -4.89 12.07
C VAL A 3 -11.33 -3.45 11.61
N SER A 4 -12.28 -3.28 10.68
CA SER A 4 -12.68 -1.97 10.17
C SER A 4 -13.29 -1.13 11.29
N PRO A 5 -13.28 0.21 11.18
CA PRO A 5 -14.01 1.07 12.12
C PRO A 5 -15.50 0.73 12.28
N TRP A 6 -16.09 0.01 11.31
CA TRP A 6 -17.48 -0.43 11.31
C TRP A 6 -17.66 -1.90 11.74
N GLY A 7 -16.60 -2.57 12.19
CA GLY A 7 -16.66 -3.91 12.77
C GLY A 7 -16.54 -5.05 11.76
N ARG A 8 -16.30 -4.78 10.47
CA ARG A 8 -15.97 -5.83 9.49
C ARG A 8 -14.59 -6.37 9.79
N SER A 9 -14.47 -7.69 9.94
CA SER A 9 -13.16 -8.32 9.98
C SER A 9 -12.59 -8.40 8.56
N VAL A 10 -11.33 -8.02 8.42
CA VAL A 10 -10.61 -7.96 7.15
C VAL A 10 -9.46 -8.95 7.21
N ASP A 11 -9.45 -9.91 6.28
CA ASP A 11 -8.32 -10.82 6.11
C ASP A 11 -7.25 -10.13 5.25
N ALA A 12 -6.16 -9.74 5.90
CA ALA A 12 -5.14 -8.90 5.30
C ALA A 12 -3.76 -9.56 5.34
N LEU A 13 -3.08 -9.58 4.21
CA LEU A 13 -1.65 -9.84 4.12
C LEU A 13 -0.89 -8.53 4.25
N ILE A 14 -0.03 -8.41 5.27
CA ILE A 14 0.76 -7.19 5.51
C ILE A 14 2.24 -7.55 5.42
N ILE A 15 2.93 -6.92 4.47
CA ILE A 15 4.38 -7.04 4.31
C ILE A 15 5.01 -5.75 4.88
N PRO A 16 5.60 -5.81 6.10
CA PRO A 16 5.92 -4.62 6.88
C PRO A 16 7.17 -3.86 6.38
N ARG A 17 8.00 -4.51 5.57
CA ARG A 17 9.22 -3.94 4.98
C ARG A 17 9.04 -3.78 3.50
N SER A 18 9.80 -2.86 2.88
CA SER A 18 9.63 -2.65 1.46
C SER A 18 10.01 -3.90 0.65
N TYR A 19 9.30 -4.13 -0.45
CA TYR A 19 9.60 -5.19 -1.41
C TYR A 19 11.08 -5.16 -1.81
N GLN A 20 11.62 -3.98 -2.12
CA GLN A 20 13.02 -3.79 -2.54
C GLN A 20 14.02 -4.17 -1.44
N GLU A 21 13.70 -3.95 -0.16
CA GLU A 21 14.61 -4.26 0.95
C GLU A 21 14.63 -5.74 1.33
N THR A 22 13.58 -6.49 1.01
CA THR A 22 13.36 -7.82 1.62
C THR A 22 13.07 -8.92 0.62
N LEU A 23 12.25 -8.65 -0.39
CA LEU A 23 11.70 -9.69 -1.26
C LEU A 23 12.27 -9.63 -2.68
N GLU A 24 12.73 -8.48 -3.14
CA GLU A 24 13.25 -8.32 -4.50
C GLU A 24 14.48 -9.19 -4.76
N PHE A 25 15.46 -9.19 -3.84
CA PHE A 25 16.67 -9.99 -4.00
C PHE A 25 16.38 -11.50 -4.02
N GLU A 26 15.43 -11.95 -3.20
CA GLU A 26 15.10 -13.37 -3.06
C GLU A 26 14.23 -13.88 -4.20
N TYR A 27 13.19 -13.13 -4.58
CA TYR A 27 12.16 -13.60 -5.49
C TYR A 27 12.23 -13.00 -6.90
N GLY A 28 12.95 -11.89 -7.08
CA GLY A 28 13.19 -11.22 -8.37
C GLY A 28 11.96 -10.57 -9.02
N SER A 29 10.75 -10.80 -8.50
CA SER A 29 9.53 -10.16 -8.97
C SER A 29 8.47 -10.07 -7.87
N VAL A 30 7.58 -9.08 -7.98
CA VAL A 30 6.44 -8.89 -7.06
C VAL A 30 5.53 -10.13 -7.03
N ASN A 31 5.23 -10.72 -8.20
CA ASN A 31 4.38 -11.92 -8.26
C ASN A 31 5.05 -13.12 -7.56
N SER A 32 6.33 -13.38 -7.83
CA SER A 32 7.08 -14.44 -7.16
C SER A 32 7.14 -14.21 -5.64
N ALA A 33 7.32 -12.96 -5.22
CA ALA A 33 7.37 -12.57 -3.81
C ALA A 33 6.03 -12.84 -3.11
N LEU A 34 4.91 -12.40 -3.69
CA LEU A 34 3.59 -12.65 -3.10
C LEU A 34 3.29 -14.15 -3.02
N ASN A 35 3.55 -14.92 -4.09
CA ASN A 35 3.34 -16.37 -4.07
C ASN A 35 4.29 -17.10 -3.09
N GLY A 36 5.48 -16.55 -2.85
CA GLY A 36 6.45 -17.12 -1.92
C GLY A 36 6.12 -16.84 -0.45
N VAL A 37 5.61 -15.63 -0.17
CA VAL A 37 5.19 -15.21 1.18
C VAL A 37 3.86 -15.87 1.56
N ASP A 38 2.89 -15.87 0.65
CA ASP A 38 1.56 -16.40 0.87
C ASP A 38 0.94 -16.90 -0.45
N PRO A 39 0.95 -18.21 -0.73
CA PRO A 39 0.35 -18.75 -1.96
C PRO A 39 -1.14 -18.44 -2.15
N GLU A 40 -1.86 -18.16 -1.05
CA GLU A 40 -3.30 -17.89 -1.03
C GLU A 40 -3.59 -16.38 -1.00
N TRP A 41 -2.60 -15.51 -1.25
CA TRP A 41 -2.77 -14.06 -1.15
C TRP A 41 -3.93 -13.50 -1.99
N ARG A 42 -4.30 -14.18 -3.08
CA ARG A 42 -5.41 -13.79 -3.97
C ARG A 42 -6.79 -13.97 -3.33
N GLU A 43 -6.88 -14.72 -2.23
CA GLU A 43 -8.11 -14.93 -1.47
C GLU A 43 -8.26 -13.90 -0.33
N ARG A 44 -7.24 -13.07 -0.09
CA ARG A 44 -7.25 -12.04 0.95
C ARG A 44 -8.18 -10.89 0.57
N ASP A 45 -8.78 -10.24 1.56
CA ASP A 45 -9.52 -8.98 1.35
C ASP A 45 -8.57 -7.81 1.04
N LEU A 46 -7.34 -7.85 1.55
CA LEU A 46 -6.38 -6.75 1.46
C LEU A 46 -4.94 -7.27 1.40
N VAL A 47 -4.12 -6.66 0.54
CA VAL A 47 -2.66 -6.88 0.50
C VAL A 47 -1.96 -5.54 0.66
N VAL A 48 -1.15 -5.40 1.71
CA VAL A 48 -0.35 -4.20 1.97
C VAL A 48 1.10 -4.52 1.64
N LEU A 49 1.60 -3.91 0.56
CA LEU A 49 2.98 -4.04 0.12
C LEU A 49 3.68 -2.68 0.14
N SER A 50 4.65 -2.53 1.04
CA SER A 50 5.46 -1.32 1.09
C SER A 50 6.44 -1.28 -0.09
N SER A 51 6.67 -0.10 -0.68
CA SER A 51 7.53 0.09 -1.85
C SER A 51 8.37 1.36 -1.74
N HIS A 52 9.59 1.32 -2.24
CA HIS A 52 10.44 2.51 -2.45
C HIS A 52 9.99 3.38 -3.63
N LEU A 53 8.80 3.13 -4.19
CA LEU A 53 8.20 3.87 -5.32
C LEU A 53 9.09 3.84 -6.57
N VAL A 54 9.45 2.62 -6.99
CA VAL A 54 10.10 2.36 -8.28
C VAL A 54 9.03 2.17 -9.35
N ALA A 55 9.00 3.03 -10.37
CA ALA A 55 7.90 3.09 -11.34
C ALA A 55 7.66 1.76 -12.08
N SER A 56 8.72 1.02 -12.42
CA SER A 56 8.60 -0.29 -13.06
C SER A 56 7.96 -1.34 -12.14
N ASP A 57 8.19 -1.26 -10.84
CA ASP A 57 7.60 -2.18 -9.89
C ASP A 57 6.15 -1.80 -9.60
N CYS A 58 5.87 -0.50 -9.47
CA CYS A 58 4.50 0.01 -9.35
C CYS A 58 3.62 -0.42 -10.53
N ALA A 59 4.13 -0.33 -11.77
CA ALA A 59 3.40 -0.81 -12.95
C ALA A 59 3.08 -2.32 -12.84
N LYS A 60 4.07 -3.14 -12.45
CA LYS A 60 3.86 -4.58 -12.23
C LYS A 60 2.88 -4.87 -11.09
N MET A 61 2.88 -4.06 -10.03
CA MET A 61 1.94 -4.19 -8.91
C MET A 61 0.51 -3.93 -9.37
N ILE A 62 0.29 -2.88 -10.18
CA ILE A 62 -1.01 -2.56 -10.76
C ILE A 62 -1.48 -3.70 -11.67
N ASP A 63 -0.64 -4.11 -12.64
CA ASP A 63 -0.97 -5.21 -13.56
C ASP A 63 -1.33 -6.49 -12.80
N LEU A 64 -0.59 -6.79 -11.73
CA LEU A 64 -0.81 -7.97 -10.90
C LEU A 64 -2.11 -7.87 -10.10
N ALA A 65 -2.39 -6.72 -9.48
CA ALA A 65 -3.63 -6.48 -8.76
C ALA A 65 -4.84 -6.68 -9.68
N HIS A 66 -4.85 -6.02 -10.84
CA HIS A 66 -5.91 -6.14 -11.83
C HIS A 66 -6.07 -7.58 -12.34
N SER A 67 -4.97 -8.28 -12.61
CA SER A 67 -5.01 -9.68 -13.05
C SER A 67 -5.59 -10.63 -12.00
N ALA A 68 -5.53 -10.25 -10.73
CA ALA A 68 -6.05 -11.01 -9.60
C ALA A 68 -7.45 -10.53 -9.15
N GLY A 69 -8.03 -9.52 -9.80
CA GLY A 69 -9.35 -8.98 -9.47
C GLY A 69 -9.35 -7.98 -8.31
N PHE A 70 -8.20 -7.39 -7.98
CA PHE A 70 -8.07 -6.33 -6.97
C PHE A 70 -8.05 -4.95 -7.60
N ASP A 71 -8.55 -3.97 -6.85
CA ASP A 71 -8.27 -2.55 -7.09
C ASP A 71 -6.85 -2.22 -6.61
N ALA A 72 -6.07 -1.54 -7.45
CA ALA A 72 -4.73 -1.07 -7.15
C ALA A 72 -4.81 0.32 -6.50
N VAL A 73 -4.45 0.40 -5.22
CA VAL A 73 -4.44 1.64 -4.44
C VAL A 73 -3.01 2.06 -4.13
N VAL A 74 -2.70 3.35 -4.32
CA VAL A 74 -1.44 3.94 -3.84
C VAL A 74 -1.68 4.94 -2.72
N ALA A 75 -0.93 4.78 -1.64
CA ALA A 75 -0.94 5.68 -0.49
C ALA A 75 0.44 6.29 -0.23
N PRO A 76 0.86 7.34 -0.97
CA PRO A 76 2.15 7.97 -0.73
C PRO A 76 2.14 8.76 0.59
N VAL A 77 3.13 8.48 1.45
CA VAL A 77 3.39 9.30 2.63
C VAL A 77 4.33 10.42 2.23
N VAL A 78 3.82 11.65 2.20
CA VAL A 78 4.59 12.83 1.77
C VAL A 78 5.11 13.56 3.01
N LEU A 79 6.42 13.52 3.24
CA LEU A 79 7.09 14.23 4.35
C LEU A 79 7.28 15.73 4.08
N GLY A 80 7.08 16.17 2.83
CA GLY A 80 7.04 17.57 2.46
C GLY A 80 6.64 17.78 0.99
N ARG A 81 5.97 18.90 0.70
CA ARG A 81 5.44 19.20 -0.65
C ARG A 81 6.47 19.15 -1.78
N LYS A 82 7.74 19.43 -1.48
CA LYS A 82 8.84 19.38 -2.47
C LYS A 82 9.21 17.96 -2.91
N GLU A 83 8.75 16.93 -2.19
CA GLU A 83 9.08 15.53 -2.49
C GLU A 83 8.10 14.88 -3.46
N ILE A 84 6.90 15.44 -3.61
CA ILE A 84 5.86 14.92 -4.52
C ILE A 84 6.38 14.77 -5.95
N SER A 85 7.19 15.73 -6.42
CA SER A 85 7.77 15.70 -7.77
C SER A 85 8.74 14.53 -7.98
N LYS A 86 9.40 14.04 -6.92
CA LYS A 86 10.30 12.88 -6.98
C LYS A 86 9.54 11.59 -7.31
N TYR A 87 8.28 11.51 -6.90
CA TYR A 87 7.45 10.32 -7.05
C TYR A 87 6.47 10.41 -8.22
N ASN A 88 6.53 11.50 -9.00
CA ASN A 88 5.57 11.78 -10.06
C ASN A 88 5.46 10.62 -11.07
N SER A 89 6.58 9.97 -11.41
CA SER A 89 6.60 8.81 -12.32
C SER A 89 5.79 7.62 -11.81
N CYS A 90 5.62 7.45 -10.49
CA CYS A 90 4.75 6.43 -9.91
C CYS A 90 3.31 6.93 -9.74
N LEU A 91 3.13 8.19 -9.37
CA LEU A 91 1.82 8.76 -9.04
C LEU A 91 0.92 9.00 -10.26
N VAL A 92 1.49 9.01 -11.47
CA VAL A 92 0.75 9.15 -12.75
C VAL A 92 0.39 7.82 -13.39
N LEU A 93 0.76 6.70 -12.77
CA LEU A 93 0.36 5.37 -13.23
C LEU A 93 -1.16 5.17 -13.02
N PRO A 94 -1.79 4.22 -13.75
CA PRO A 94 -3.24 4.01 -13.70
C PRO A 94 -3.66 3.24 -12.43
N TRP A 95 -3.53 3.88 -11.27
CA TRP A 95 -4.11 3.41 -10.02
C TRP A 95 -5.63 3.55 -10.05
N ASP A 96 -6.37 2.62 -9.45
CA ASP A 96 -7.81 2.74 -9.27
C ASP A 96 -8.13 3.83 -8.25
N GLU A 97 -7.33 3.89 -7.17
CA GLU A 97 -7.47 4.91 -6.14
C GLU A 97 -6.11 5.48 -5.69
N ARG A 98 -6.10 6.78 -5.36
CA ARG A 98 -4.92 7.48 -4.85
C ARG A 98 -5.23 8.22 -3.55
N LEU A 99 -4.71 7.67 -2.45
CA LEU A 99 -4.89 8.19 -1.11
C LEU A 99 -3.67 9.02 -0.69
N THR A 100 -3.75 10.34 -0.75
CA THR A 100 -2.62 11.19 -0.33
C THR A 100 -2.74 11.55 1.15
N ILE A 101 -1.80 11.08 1.97
CA ILE A 101 -1.75 11.45 3.39
C ILE A 101 -0.60 12.45 3.58
N CYS A 102 -0.96 13.66 4.00
CA CYS A 102 -0.01 14.72 4.29
C CYS A 102 0.58 14.50 5.68
N ASN A 103 1.91 14.37 5.75
CA ASN A 103 2.63 14.25 7.01
C ASN A 103 3.36 15.56 7.35
N ASP A 104 2.61 16.62 7.66
CA ASP A 104 3.21 17.90 8.06
C ASP A 104 4.00 17.71 9.36
N LYS A 105 5.26 18.15 9.37
CA LYS A 105 6.21 17.90 10.46
C LYS A 105 5.65 18.35 11.83
N THR A 106 5.60 17.45 12.82
CA THR A 106 5.25 17.76 14.22
C THR A 106 6.44 17.51 15.15
N ASP A 107 6.35 18.02 16.38
CA ASP A 107 7.33 17.79 17.44
C ASP A 107 7.15 16.41 18.14
N GLU A 108 6.12 15.64 17.80
CA GLU A 108 5.77 14.32 18.37
C GLU A 108 5.68 13.23 17.28
N PRO A 109 6.81 12.60 16.88
CA PRO A 109 6.85 11.65 15.77
C PRO A 109 6.00 10.38 15.97
N GLU A 110 5.94 9.84 17.19
CA GLU A 110 5.20 8.59 17.48
C GLU A 110 3.69 8.79 17.40
N GLY A 111 3.18 9.88 18.00
CA GLY A 111 1.77 10.25 17.92
C GLY A 111 1.34 10.53 16.48
N GLN A 112 2.22 11.15 15.69
CA GLN A 112 2.00 11.37 14.26
C GLN A 112 1.90 10.05 13.49
N LEU A 113 2.82 9.10 13.68
CA LEU A 113 2.78 7.81 13.00
C LEU A 113 1.50 7.02 13.32
N LEU A 114 1.05 7.06 14.57
CA LEU A 114 -0.23 6.45 14.96
C LEU A 114 -1.41 7.11 14.26
N ALA A 115 -1.47 8.44 14.25
CA ALA A 115 -2.54 9.18 13.57
C ALA A 115 -2.58 8.88 12.06
N LEU A 116 -1.42 8.89 11.39
CA LEU A 116 -1.32 8.52 9.97
C LEU A 116 -1.83 7.10 9.71
N GLY A 117 -1.46 6.14 10.58
CA GLY A 117 -1.91 4.76 10.48
C GLY A 117 -3.42 4.64 10.64
N HIS A 118 -4.01 5.37 11.59
CA HIS A 118 -5.46 5.41 11.80
C HIS A 118 -6.21 6.04 10.62
N ASP A 119 -5.71 7.14 10.07
CA ASP A 119 -6.30 7.81 8.91
C ASP A 119 -6.23 6.91 7.67
N LEU A 120 -5.06 6.33 7.40
CA LEU A 120 -4.87 5.38 6.30
C LEU A 120 -5.82 4.18 6.44
N TRP A 121 -5.90 3.59 7.63
CA TRP A 121 -6.78 2.46 7.86
C TRP A 121 -8.25 2.82 7.67
N SER A 122 -8.67 4.00 8.13
CA SER A 122 -10.05 4.47 7.97
C SER A 122 -10.41 4.66 6.50
N TRP A 123 -9.50 5.19 5.69
CA TRP A 123 -9.73 5.37 4.25
C TRP A 123 -9.73 4.03 3.50
N VAL A 124 -8.78 3.13 3.78
CA VAL A 124 -8.77 1.79 3.18
C VAL A 124 -10.05 1.03 3.53
N ALA A 125 -10.49 1.11 4.78
CA ALA A 125 -11.73 0.48 5.22
C ALA A 125 -12.95 1.07 4.50
N ALA A 126 -12.98 2.38 4.26
CA ALA A 126 -14.08 3.02 3.53
C ALA A 126 -14.19 2.49 2.10
N LEU A 127 -13.05 2.36 1.40
CA LEU A 127 -12.98 1.78 0.05
C LEU A 127 -13.48 0.33 0.04
N LEU A 128 -12.99 -0.50 0.97
CA LEU A 128 -13.40 -1.91 1.10
C LEU A 128 -14.91 -2.10 1.35
N GLU A 129 -15.57 -1.11 1.93
CA GLU A 129 -17.01 -1.13 2.24
C GLU A 129 -17.86 -0.27 1.29
N GLY A 130 -17.26 0.37 0.27
CA GLY A 130 -17.97 1.21 -0.71
C GLY A 130 -18.62 2.46 -0.10
N ARG A 131 -17.92 3.14 0.81
CA ARG A 131 -18.40 4.32 1.55
C ARG A 131 -17.77 5.63 1.12
#